data_AF-A0A1D3RPF1-F1
#
_entry.id   AF-A0A1D3RPF1-F1
#
_cell.length_a   1.000
_cell.length_b   1.000
_cell.length_c   1.000
_cell.angle_alpha   90.00
_cell.angle_beta   90.00
_cell.angle_gamma   90.00
#
_symmetry.space_group_name_H-M   'P 1'
#
loop_
_entity.id
_entity.type
_entity.pdbx_description
1 polymer ?
#
loop_
_entity_poly.entity_id
_entity_poly.type
_entity_poly.pdbx_seq_one_letter_code
_entity_poly.pdbx_strand_id
1 'polypeptide(L)' 'MLDYRYNACAPGIKEKVVEMAMNSSGIRETARVLKIDKNTVISILKRKEDSLVQVNPIFLSESRDR' A
#
# COMPACT_ATOMS: atom_id res chain seq x y z
N MET A 1 -23.65 3.92 11.97
CA MET A 1 -22.23 3.58 11.71
C MET A 1 -22.21 2.16 11.17
N LEU A 2 -21.48 1.88 10.09
CA LEU A 2 -21.37 0.51 9.55
C LEU A 2 -20.21 -0.21 10.24
N ASP A 3 -20.49 -1.26 11.00
CA ASP A 3 -19.47 -2.12 11.61
C ASP A 3 -19.14 -3.27 10.65
N TYR A 4 -17.98 -3.19 10.03
CA TYR A 4 -17.51 -4.23 9.11
C TYR A 4 -16.97 -5.43 9.91
N ARG A 5 -17.54 -6.62 9.68
CA ARG A 5 -16.99 -7.86 10.24
C ARG A 5 -15.55 -8.11 9.81
N TYR A 6 -15.22 -7.72 8.58
CA TYR A 6 -13.88 -7.79 8.03
C TYR A 6 -13.35 -6.39 7.81
N ASN A 7 -12.42 -5.96 8.66
CA ASN A 7 -11.80 -4.64 8.57
C ASN A 7 -11.23 -4.38 7.18
N ALA A 8 -10.65 -5.39 6.53
CA ALA A 8 -10.13 -5.30 5.16
C ALA A 8 -11.17 -4.86 4.10
N CYS A 9 -12.47 -5.05 4.36
CA CYS A 9 -13.56 -4.66 3.46
C CYS A 9 -14.11 -3.26 3.76
N ALA A 10 -13.66 -2.63 4.85
CA ALA A 10 -14.06 -1.27 5.17
C ALA A 10 -13.56 -0.30 4.08
N PRO A 11 -14.35 0.74 3.77
CA PRO A 11 -13.97 1.74 2.78
C PRO A 11 -12.69 2.45 3.21
N GLY A 12 -11.79 2.72 2.26
CA GLY A 12 -10.55 3.45 2.51
C GLY A 12 -9.36 2.59 3.00
N ILE A 13 -9.55 1.31 3.33
CA ILE A 13 -8.44 0.47 3.82
C ILE A 13 -7.37 0.23 2.77
N LYS A 14 -7.76 0.07 1.50
CA LYS A 14 -6.79 -0.18 0.42
C LYS A 14 -5.90 1.04 0.20
N GLU A 15 -6.51 2.22 0.21
CA GLU A 15 -5.85 3.51 0.08
C GLU A 15 -4.93 3.75 1.28
N LYS A 16 -5.38 3.45 2.49
CA LYS A 16 -4.57 3.57 3.71
C LYS A 16 -3.35 2.65 3.71
N VAL A 17 -3.50 1.41 3.23
CA VAL A 17 -2.37 0.47 3.09
C VAL A 17 -1.29 1.03 2.15
N VAL A 18 -1.72 1.58 1.01
CA VAL A 18 -0.82 2.21 0.04
C VAL A 18 -0.11 3.42 0.65
N GLU A 19 -0.87 4.33 1.28
CA GLU A 19 -0.34 5.51 1.95
C GLU A 19 0.71 5.13 3.01
N MET A 20 0.44 4.12 3.83
CA MET A 20 1.39 3.65 4.83
C MET A 20 2.66 3.09 4.18
N ALA A 21 2.55 2.29 3.12
CA ALA A 21 3.71 1.76 2.42
C ALA A 21 4.55 2.87 1.76
N MET A 22 3.92 3.90 1.20
CA MET A 22 4.63 5.08 0.67
C MET A 22 5.37 5.86 1.77
N ASN A 23 4.82 5.87 2.98
CA ASN A 23 5.43 6.47 4.17
C ASN A 23 6.39 5.50 4.90
N SER A 24 7.03 4.58 4.19
CA SER A 24 8.02 3.63 4.71
C SER A 24 7.52 2.66 5.80
N SER A 25 6.20 2.50 5.97
CA SER A 25 5.64 1.51 6.88
C SER A 25 5.82 0.10 6.32
N GLY A 26 6.25 -0.82 7.18
CA GLY A 26 6.42 -2.22 6.80
C GLY A 26 5.09 -2.97 6.69
N ILE A 27 5.04 -4.04 5.89
CA ILE A 27 3.85 -4.91 5.73
C ILE A 27 3.30 -5.39 7.08
N ARG A 28 4.19 -5.84 7.98
CA ARG A 28 3.80 -6.36 9.30
C ARG A 28 3.27 -5.27 10.23
N GLU A 29 3.83 -4.07 10.13
CA GLU A 29 3.41 -2.91 10.91
C GLU A 29 2.02 -2.46 10.46
N THR A 30 1.84 -2.26 9.15
CA THR A 30 0.55 -1.91 8.54
C THR A 30 -0.55 -2.90 8.91
N ALA A 31 -0.26 -4.21 8.86
CA ALA A 31 -1.20 -5.25 9.26
C ALA A 31 -1.62 -5.15 10.75
N ARG A 32 -0.67 -4.83 11.65
CA ARG A 32 -0.94 -4.66 13.09
C ARG A 32 -1.78 -3.42 13.35
N VAL A 33 -1.45 -2.29 12.72
CA VAL A 33 -2.16 -1.00 12.90
C VAL A 33 -3.59 -1.11 12.39
N LEU A 34 -3.78 -1.65 11.18
CA LEU A 34 -5.10 -1.75 10.55
C LEU A 34 -5.91 -2.97 10.99
N LYS A 35 -5.32 -3.86 11.83
CA LYS A 35 -5.95 -5.11 12.31
C LYS A 35 -6.50 -5.95 11.14
N ILE A 36 -5.68 -6.13 10.12
CA ILE A 36 -5.95 -6.96 8.93
C ILE A 36 -4.84 -7.99 8.74
N ASP A 37 -5.11 -9.03 7.96
CA ASP A 37 -4.11 -10.06 7.68
C ASP A 37 -2.95 -9.51 6.82
N LYS A 38 -1.75 -10.02 7.07
CA LYS A 38 -0.54 -9.61 6.32
C LYS A 38 -0.65 -9.96 4.84
N ASN A 39 -1.29 -11.07 4.49
CA ASN A 39 -1.47 -11.46 3.10
C ASN A 39 -2.43 -10.50 2.38
N THR A 40 -3.39 -9.93 3.10
CA THR A 40 -4.26 -8.87 2.57
C THR A 40 -3.44 -7.63 2.21
N VAL A 41 -2.54 -7.19 3.11
CA VAL A 41 -1.62 -6.06 2.82
C VAL A 41 -0.78 -6.34 1.58
N ILE A 42 -0.16 -7.52 1.50
CA ILE A 42 0.64 -7.93 0.33
C ILE A 42 -0.20 -7.94 -0.95
N SER A 43 -1.41 -8.51 -0.90
CA SER A 43 -2.31 -8.57 -2.05
C SER A 43 -2.73 -7.18 -2.55
N ILE A 44 -2.98 -6.24 -1.64
CA ILE A 44 -3.32 -4.85 -2.00
C ILE A 44 -2.15 -4.17 -2.69
N LEU A 45 -0.94 -4.30 -2.13
CA LEU A 45 0.26 -3.67 -2.69
C LEU A 45 0.61 -4.25 -4.08
N LYS A 46 0.55 -5.57 -4.25
CA LYS A 46 0.75 -6.22 -5.57
C LYS A 46 -0.27 -5.77 -6.62
N ARG A 47 -1.52 -5.52 -6.22
CA ARG A 47 -2.56 -4.98 -7.11
C ARG A 47 -2.35 -3.52 -7.49
N LYS A 48 -1.46 -2.81 -6.80
CA LYS A 48 -1.16 -1.40 -7.00
C LYS A 48 0.27 -1.19 -7.50
N GLU A 49 0.99 -2.25 -7.81
CA GLU A 49 2.39 -2.24 -8.24
C GLU A 49 2.61 -1.31 -9.44
N ASP A 50 1.72 -1.33 -10.43
CA ASP A 50 1.77 -0.44 -11.61
C ASP A 50 1.69 1.06 -11.25
N SER A 51 1.09 1.39 -10.11
CA SER A 51 0.94 2.76 -9.61
C SER A 51 1.95 3.15 -8.53
N LEU A 52 2.67 2.18 -7.96
CA LEU A 52 3.64 2.39 -6.90
C LEU A 52 5.04 2.39 -7.48
N VAL A 53 5.57 3.59 -7.71
CA VAL A 53 6.94 3.76 -8.19
C VAL A 53 7.90 3.69 -7.01
N GLN A 54 8.65 2.60 -6.91
CA GLN A 54 9.58 2.35 -5.79
C GLN A 54 10.95 3.03 -6.01
N VAL A 55 11.03 4.30 -6.42
CA VAL A 55 12.33 4.96 -6.68
C VAL A 55 12.31 6.49 -6.51
N ASN A 56 13.51 7.05 -6.32
CA ASN A 56 13.75 8.49 -6.47
C ASN A 56 13.52 8.91 -7.94
N PRO A 57 12.65 9.89 -8.20
CA PRO A 57 12.32 10.34 -9.56
C PRO A 57 13.49 10.85 -10.41
N ILE A 58 14.61 11.25 -9.81
CA ILE A 58 15.85 11.57 -10.56
C ILE A 58 16.30 10.38 -11.41
N PHE A 59 16.14 9.16 -10.90
CA PHE A 59 16.43 7.94 -11.65
C PHE A 59 15.38 7.64 -12.75
N LEU A 60 14.22 8.31 -12.72
CA LEU A 60 13.20 8.19 -13.77
C LEU A 60 13.44 9.16 -14.93
N SER A 61 14.10 10.31 -14.69
CA SER A 61 14.42 11.29 -15.74
C SER A 61 15.61 10.89 -16.61
N GLU A 62 16.61 10.18 -16.07
CA GLU A 62 17.83 9.79 -16.82
C GLU A 62 17.60 8.75 -17.94
N SER A 63 16.44 8.10 -17.97
CA SER A 63 16.10 7.09 -19.00
C SER A 63 15.43 7.67 -20.25
N ARG A 64 15.19 9.00 -20.30
CA ARG A 64 14.49 9.68 -21.40
C ARG A 64 15.40 10.47 -22.36
N ASP A 65 16.67 10.65 -22.01
CA ASP A 65 17.67 11.39 -22.79
C ASP A 65 18.75 10.46 -23.43
N ARG A 66 18.38 9.23 -23.81
CA ARG A 66 19.23 8.34 -24.61
C ARG A 66 18.49 7.77 -25.82
#